data_AF-A0A7X2TBU9-F1
#
_entry.id   AF-A0A7X2TBU9-F1
#
_cell.length_a   1.000
_cell.length_b   1.000
_cell.length_c   1.000
_cell.angle_alpha   90.00
_cell.angle_beta   90.00
_cell.angle_gamma   90.00
#
_symmetry.space_group_name_H-M   'P 1'
#
loop_
_entity.id
_entity.type
_entity.pdbx_description
1 polymer ?
#
loop_
_entity_poly.entity_id
_entity_poly.type
_entity_poly.pdbx_seq_one_letter_code
_entity_poly.pdbx_strand_id
1 'polypeptide(L)'
;MQFLRPFAPEPFVRKGNIMKKRTILTMVLAAAISTAACSAMGKSGEKLPAENSVMIDKGGNVSWASVEPYDSSDGTEEELKTWAENKIAAFNSSLGKPAQAVNSSGSERLPVAIGSVAVGNGTATLITEYDTPSRLVEFAGEIGDYNVPFTALEVGRVASAGQSFEGITFKDEKGNTVDAQTVRAGNEKLAVKAEGQGIIKTENAILYISDGCTLQDSKTVQTAQEGTSYIVLK
;
A
#
# COMPACT_ATOMS: atom_id res chain seq x y z
N MET A 1 -8.72 -21.57 39.78
CA MET A 1 -8.85 -22.51 38.64
C MET A 1 -10.22 -22.24 38.03
N GLN A 2 -10.45 -21.92 36.76
CA GLN A 2 -9.67 -22.06 35.53
C GLN A 2 -9.96 -20.87 34.59
N PHE A 3 -8.89 -20.44 33.95
CA PHE A 3 -8.74 -19.66 32.72
C PHE A 3 -9.92 -19.67 31.73
N LEU A 4 -10.41 -18.48 31.39
CA LEU A 4 -10.99 -18.22 30.07
C LEU A 4 -9.84 -17.97 29.09
N ARG A 5 -9.60 -18.91 28.17
CA ARG A 5 -8.73 -18.73 27.01
C ARG A 5 -9.54 -18.24 25.80
N PRO A 6 -8.92 -17.46 24.91
CA PRO A 6 -9.60 -16.74 23.84
C PRO A 6 -9.98 -17.65 22.67
N PHE A 7 -11.01 -17.24 21.95
CA PHE A 7 -11.53 -17.86 20.74
C PHE A 7 -10.45 -17.80 19.64
N ALA A 8 -9.76 -18.91 19.40
CA ALA A 8 -8.98 -19.14 18.20
C ALA A 8 -9.82 -20.00 17.24
N PRO A 9 -9.94 -19.68 15.95
CA PRO A 9 -10.46 -20.63 14.98
C PRO A 9 -9.41 -21.72 14.75
N GLU A 10 -9.73 -22.98 15.09
CA GLU A 10 -8.88 -24.12 14.77
C GLU A 10 -8.78 -24.34 13.25
N PRO A 11 -7.60 -24.73 12.72
CA PRO A 11 -7.44 -25.07 11.32
C PRO A 11 -8.08 -26.41 10.97
N PHE A 12 -8.85 -26.45 9.89
CA PHE A 12 -9.36 -27.70 9.31
C PHE A 12 -8.20 -28.47 8.65
N VAL A 13 -7.64 -29.45 9.38
CA VAL A 13 -6.67 -30.41 8.84
C VAL A 13 -7.42 -31.55 8.16
N ARG A 14 -7.34 -31.65 6.83
CA ARG A 14 -7.47 -32.93 6.12
C ARG A 14 -6.11 -33.40 5.64
N LYS A 15 -5.76 -34.64 6.02
CA LYS A 15 -4.58 -35.39 5.58
C LYS A 15 -4.50 -35.49 4.05
N GLY A 16 -3.32 -35.21 3.50
CA GLY A 16 -2.83 -35.83 2.28
C GLY A 16 -3.18 -35.15 0.95
N ASN A 17 -2.63 -33.95 0.70
CA ASN A 17 -1.96 -33.55 -0.54
C ASN A 17 -1.64 -32.05 -0.47
N ILE A 18 -0.41 -31.67 -0.83
CA ILE A 18 0.08 -30.28 -0.76
C ILE A 18 -0.54 -29.50 -1.92
N MET A 19 -1.76 -29.03 -1.75
CA MET A 19 -2.37 -28.01 -2.62
C MET A 19 -1.95 -26.63 -2.12
N LYS A 20 -1.25 -25.85 -2.96
CA LYS A 20 -0.98 -24.43 -2.72
C LYS A 20 -2.31 -23.73 -2.42
N LYS A 21 -2.36 -23.00 -1.31
CA LYS A 21 -3.55 -22.25 -0.86
C LYS A 21 -3.94 -21.25 -1.96
N ARG A 22 -4.93 -21.61 -2.78
CA ARG A 22 -5.68 -20.66 -3.60
C ARG A 22 -6.98 -20.42 -2.84
N THR A 23 -7.05 -19.29 -2.17
CA THR A 23 -8.29 -18.80 -1.55
C THR A 23 -9.20 -18.36 -2.70
N ILE A 24 -9.89 -19.31 -3.31
CA ILE A 24 -10.93 -19.02 -4.32
C ILE A 24 -12.09 -18.40 -3.55
N LEU A 25 -12.20 -17.08 -3.65
CA LEU A 25 -13.25 -16.28 -3.07
C LEU A 25 -14.55 -16.53 -3.84
N THR A 26 -15.40 -17.41 -3.33
CA THR A 26 -16.75 -17.60 -3.88
C THR A 26 -17.67 -16.54 -3.27
N MET A 27 -18.21 -15.61 -4.07
CA MET A 27 -19.24 -14.69 -3.60
C MET A 27 -20.44 -14.64 -4.55
N VAL A 28 -21.63 -14.76 -3.96
CA VAL A 28 -22.93 -14.74 -4.62
C VAL A 28 -23.29 -13.30 -5.02
N LEU A 29 -23.75 -13.17 -6.27
CA LEU A 29 -24.16 -11.95 -6.95
C LEU A 29 -25.38 -11.27 -6.30
N ALA A 30 -25.33 -9.95 -6.15
CA ALA A 30 -26.52 -9.10 -6.15
C ALA A 30 -26.22 -7.79 -6.89
N ALA A 31 -26.95 -7.57 -7.98
CA ALA A 31 -26.77 -6.45 -8.90
C ALA A 31 -27.40 -5.16 -8.38
N ALA A 32 -26.69 -4.03 -8.58
CA ALA A 32 -27.31 -2.73 -8.79
C ALA A 32 -26.39 -1.86 -9.66
N ILE A 33 -26.88 -1.48 -10.84
CA ILE A 33 -26.24 -0.58 -11.78
C ILE A 33 -26.52 0.85 -11.36
N SER A 34 -25.49 1.69 -11.25
CA SER A 34 -25.60 3.09 -11.62
C SER A 34 -24.28 3.65 -12.11
N THR A 35 -24.32 4.17 -13.33
CA THR A 35 -23.25 4.87 -14.02
C THR A 35 -22.90 6.18 -13.30
N ALA A 36 -21.65 6.30 -12.89
CA ALA A 36 -20.98 7.58 -12.69
C ALA A 36 -19.54 7.45 -13.17
N ALA A 37 -19.30 7.91 -14.40
CA ALA A 37 -17.97 8.13 -14.91
C ALA A 37 -17.39 9.38 -14.22
N CYS A 38 -16.32 9.23 -13.46
CA CYS A 38 -15.46 10.35 -13.11
C CYS A 38 -14.03 9.88 -12.80
N SER A 39 -13.12 10.25 -13.71
CA SER A 39 -11.76 10.71 -13.41
C SER A 39 -10.94 9.90 -12.42
N ALA A 40 -10.64 8.65 -12.74
CA ALA A 40 -9.56 7.94 -12.07
C ALA A 40 -8.26 8.18 -12.86
N MET A 41 -7.19 8.51 -12.13
CA MET A 41 -5.83 8.65 -12.65
C MET A 41 -5.36 7.30 -13.20
N GLY A 42 -5.76 7.03 -14.43
CA GLY A 42 -5.30 5.97 -15.30
C GLY A 42 -5.33 6.55 -16.69
N LYS A 43 -4.33 7.38 -17.03
CA LYS A 43 -4.14 7.71 -18.43
C LYS A 43 -3.88 6.40 -19.15
N SER A 44 -4.77 6.05 -20.08
CA SER A 44 -4.50 5.05 -21.11
C SER A 44 -3.09 5.31 -21.67
N GLY A 45 -2.14 4.39 -21.42
CA GLY A 45 -0.74 4.49 -21.85
C GLY A 45 0.32 4.49 -20.75
N GLU A 46 -0.04 4.60 -19.47
CA GLU A 46 0.95 4.48 -18.37
C GLU A 46 1.21 3.01 -18.04
N LYS A 47 2.49 2.63 -17.87
CA LYS A 47 2.88 1.24 -17.60
C LYS A 47 2.38 0.83 -16.22
N LEU A 48 1.55 -0.20 -16.15
CA LEU A 48 1.07 -0.77 -14.88
C LEU A 48 2.26 -1.18 -14.00
N PRO A 49 2.13 -1.08 -12.67
CA PRO A 49 3.11 -1.65 -11.74
C PRO A 49 3.33 -3.14 -12.01
N ALA A 50 4.59 -3.57 -11.92
CA ALA A 50 4.98 -4.95 -12.20
C ALA A 50 5.01 -5.84 -10.94
N GLU A 51 4.90 -5.26 -9.75
CA GLU A 51 5.01 -5.96 -8.47
C GLU A 51 4.30 -5.18 -7.37
N ASN A 52 4.02 -5.88 -6.26
CA ASN A 52 3.47 -5.29 -5.05
C ASN A 52 4.37 -4.16 -4.53
N SER A 53 3.82 -2.95 -4.46
CA SER A 53 4.61 -1.79 -4.03
C SER A 53 3.74 -0.65 -3.51
N VAL A 54 4.29 0.07 -2.53
CA VAL A 54 3.81 1.41 -2.19
C VAL A 54 4.28 2.37 -3.27
N MET A 55 3.39 3.25 -3.73
CA MET A 55 3.68 4.32 -4.66
C MET A 55 3.46 5.66 -3.95
N ILE A 56 4.45 6.56 -4.03
CA ILE A 56 4.40 7.88 -3.41
C ILE A 56 4.54 8.94 -4.49
N ASP A 57 3.53 9.79 -4.63
CA ASP A 57 3.56 10.89 -5.61
C ASP A 57 4.46 12.05 -5.16
N LYS A 58 4.62 13.07 -6.03
CA LYS A 58 5.40 14.28 -5.71
C LYS A 58 4.96 15.00 -4.43
N GLY A 59 3.67 14.90 -4.07
CA GLY A 59 3.07 15.54 -2.90
C GLY A 59 3.19 14.72 -1.61
N GLY A 60 3.61 13.45 -1.72
CA GLY A 60 3.65 12.52 -0.58
C GLY A 60 2.38 11.71 -0.39
N ASN A 61 1.43 11.77 -1.33
CA ASN A 61 0.24 10.92 -1.27
C ASN A 61 0.62 9.47 -1.56
N VAL A 62 -0.02 8.55 -0.83
CA VAL A 62 0.29 7.13 -0.88
C VAL A 62 -0.80 6.39 -1.64
N SER A 63 -0.34 5.47 -2.48
CA SER A 63 -1.15 4.41 -3.09
C SER A 63 -0.48 3.05 -2.89
N TRP A 64 -1.26 1.98 -2.87
CA TRP A 64 -0.78 0.61 -2.90
C TRP A 64 -1.10 0.00 -4.25
N ALA A 65 -0.09 -0.57 -4.90
CA ALA A 65 -0.26 -1.43 -6.05
C ALA A 65 -0.25 -2.89 -5.58
N SER A 66 -1.41 -3.56 -5.64
CA SER A 66 -1.49 -5.02 -5.56
C SER A 66 -1.41 -5.59 -6.96
N VAL A 67 -0.45 -6.47 -7.20
CA VAL A 67 -0.14 -7.11 -8.49
C VAL A 67 -0.03 -8.61 -8.26
N GLU A 68 -1.03 -9.35 -8.69
CA GLU A 68 -1.12 -10.80 -8.44
C GLU A 68 -1.21 -11.59 -9.74
N PRO A 69 -0.63 -12.81 -9.79
CA PRO A 69 -0.89 -13.74 -10.88
C PRO A 69 -2.38 -14.00 -11.02
N TYR A 70 -2.88 -13.99 -12.24
CA TYR A 70 -4.31 -14.10 -12.52
C TYR A 70 -4.58 -15.10 -13.65
N ASP A 71 -5.55 -15.98 -13.42
CA ASP A 71 -6.13 -16.86 -14.43
C ASP A 71 -7.57 -16.44 -14.70
N SER A 72 -8.06 -16.58 -15.94
CA SER A 72 -9.44 -16.17 -16.30
C SER A 72 -10.52 -16.99 -15.59
N SER A 73 -10.17 -18.08 -14.90
CA SER A 73 -11.06 -18.80 -13.99
C SER A 73 -11.20 -18.18 -12.60
N ASP A 74 -10.36 -17.20 -12.24
CA ASP A 74 -10.37 -16.54 -10.94
C ASP A 74 -11.41 -15.39 -10.86
N GLY A 75 -12.09 -15.06 -11.96
CA GLY A 75 -13.18 -14.08 -12.05
C GLY A 75 -13.09 -13.19 -13.30
N THR A 76 -13.79 -12.06 -13.28
CA THR A 76 -13.61 -10.95 -14.25
C THR A 76 -13.04 -9.69 -13.60
N GLU A 77 -12.57 -8.75 -14.42
CA GLU A 77 -12.16 -7.42 -13.93
C GLU A 77 -13.30 -6.71 -13.20
N GLU A 78 -14.54 -6.84 -13.69
CA GLU A 78 -15.73 -6.26 -13.06
C GLU A 78 -16.04 -6.92 -11.72
N GLU A 79 -15.83 -8.22 -11.58
CA GLU A 79 -15.99 -8.93 -10.29
C GLU A 79 -14.94 -8.50 -9.28
N LEU A 80 -13.66 -8.39 -9.71
CA LEU A 80 -12.58 -7.88 -8.88
C LEU A 80 -12.87 -6.44 -8.43
N LYS A 81 -13.32 -5.59 -9.36
CA LYS A 81 -13.71 -4.21 -9.06
C LYS A 81 -14.86 -4.16 -8.07
N THR A 82 -15.94 -4.92 -8.31
CA THR A 82 -17.11 -4.96 -7.42
C THR A 82 -16.73 -5.42 -6.01
N TRP A 83 -15.85 -6.42 -5.91
CA TRP A 83 -15.31 -6.85 -4.62
C TRP A 83 -14.56 -5.73 -3.91
N ALA A 84 -13.65 -5.04 -4.61
CA ALA A 84 -12.88 -3.94 -4.04
C ALA A 84 -13.78 -2.79 -3.61
N GLU A 85 -14.79 -2.44 -4.41
CA GLU A 85 -15.77 -1.41 -4.10
C GLU A 85 -16.53 -1.73 -2.81
N ASN A 86 -16.99 -2.97 -2.65
CA ASN A 86 -17.71 -3.40 -1.45
C ASN A 86 -16.82 -3.33 -0.19
N LYS A 87 -15.56 -3.77 -0.29
CA LYS A 87 -14.62 -3.73 0.85
C LYS A 87 -14.28 -2.30 1.26
N ILE A 88 -14.00 -1.44 0.29
CA ILE A 88 -13.67 -0.03 0.53
C ILE A 88 -14.88 0.73 1.07
N ALA A 89 -16.07 0.56 0.48
CA ALA A 89 -17.26 1.24 0.96
C ALA A 89 -17.61 0.86 2.40
N ALA A 90 -17.46 -0.43 2.76
CA ALA A 90 -17.68 -0.90 4.12
C ALA A 90 -16.66 -0.28 5.10
N PHE A 91 -15.38 -0.24 4.75
CA PHE A 91 -14.34 0.36 5.58
C PHE A 91 -14.51 1.88 5.73
N ASN A 92 -14.77 2.60 4.64
CA ASN A 92 -15.04 4.04 4.72
C ASN A 92 -16.27 4.33 5.60
N SER A 93 -17.32 3.50 5.48
CA SER A 93 -18.51 3.61 6.35
C SER A 93 -18.20 3.33 7.81
N SER A 94 -17.30 2.39 8.14
CA SER A 94 -16.92 2.10 9.53
C SER A 94 -16.17 3.27 10.19
N LEU A 95 -15.52 4.11 9.38
CA LEU A 95 -14.90 5.37 9.79
C LEU A 95 -15.88 6.56 9.85
N GLY A 96 -17.18 6.33 9.61
CA GLY A 96 -18.19 7.39 9.56
C GLY A 96 -18.10 8.31 8.34
N LYS A 97 -17.38 7.87 7.28
CA LYS A 97 -17.25 8.57 6.01
C LYS A 97 -18.25 8.00 4.98
N PRO A 98 -18.47 8.67 3.83
CA PRO A 98 -19.38 8.15 2.80
C PRO A 98 -19.02 6.73 2.38
N ALA A 99 -20.03 5.85 2.27
CA ALA A 99 -19.91 4.50 1.76
C ALA A 99 -19.70 4.49 0.23
N GLN A 100 -18.57 5.03 -0.19
CA GLN A 100 -18.14 5.16 -1.57
C GLN A 100 -16.73 4.58 -1.71
N ALA A 101 -16.39 4.14 -2.91
CA ALA A 101 -15.09 3.54 -3.20
C ALA A 101 -14.30 4.26 -4.29
N VAL A 102 -14.83 5.35 -4.85
CA VAL A 102 -14.17 6.12 -5.91
C VAL A 102 -14.22 7.59 -5.53
N ASN A 103 -13.06 8.25 -5.63
CA ASN A 103 -12.96 9.69 -5.37
C ASN A 103 -13.83 10.47 -6.36
N SER A 104 -14.60 11.43 -5.85
CA SER A 104 -15.37 12.35 -6.69
C SER A 104 -14.63 13.67 -6.84
N SER A 105 -14.57 14.19 -8.06
CA SER A 105 -13.93 15.49 -8.32
C SER A 105 -14.55 16.60 -7.48
N GLY A 106 -13.72 17.43 -6.83
CA GLY A 106 -14.15 18.54 -5.98
C GLY A 106 -14.67 18.14 -4.59
N SER A 107 -14.63 16.85 -4.23
CA SER A 107 -14.94 16.38 -2.88
C SER A 107 -13.69 16.19 -2.03
N GLU A 108 -13.86 16.11 -0.70
CA GLU A 108 -12.79 15.61 0.18
C GLU A 108 -12.39 14.20 -0.27
N ARG A 109 -11.09 13.92 -0.22
CA ARG A 109 -10.56 12.59 -0.54
C ARG A 109 -11.15 11.54 0.42
N LEU A 110 -11.60 10.42 -0.12
CA LEU A 110 -12.08 9.30 0.68
C LEU A 110 -10.92 8.68 1.47
N PRO A 111 -11.18 8.06 2.64
CA PRO A 111 -10.14 7.38 3.38
C PRO A 111 -9.40 6.34 2.54
N VAL A 112 -10.16 5.50 1.84
CA VAL A 112 -9.66 4.60 0.81
C VAL A 112 -10.48 4.78 -0.46
N ALA A 113 -9.82 4.75 -1.61
CA ALA A 113 -10.48 4.75 -2.91
C ALA A 113 -9.78 3.80 -3.89
N ILE A 114 -10.51 3.35 -4.89
CA ILE A 114 -9.95 2.68 -6.07
C ILE A 114 -9.32 3.75 -6.95
N GLY A 115 -8.01 3.62 -7.21
CA GLY A 115 -7.32 4.37 -8.25
C GLY A 115 -7.49 3.70 -9.61
N SER A 116 -7.29 2.38 -9.69
CA SER A 116 -7.55 1.61 -10.91
C SER A 116 -7.67 0.12 -10.64
N VAL A 117 -8.31 -0.58 -11.57
CA VAL A 117 -8.37 -2.03 -11.65
C VAL A 117 -8.00 -2.41 -13.08
N ALA A 118 -7.14 -3.41 -13.24
CA ALA A 118 -6.78 -3.93 -14.56
C ALA A 118 -6.52 -5.43 -14.48
N VAL A 119 -7.11 -6.18 -15.39
CA VAL A 119 -6.84 -7.61 -15.57
C VAL A 119 -6.32 -7.84 -16.99
N GLY A 120 -5.17 -8.50 -17.10
CA GLY A 120 -4.60 -8.82 -18.41
C GLY A 120 -3.20 -9.39 -18.30
N ASN A 121 -2.73 -10.02 -19.39
CA ASN A 121 -1.38 -10.57 -19.47
C ASN A 121 -1.02 -11.52 -18.30
N GLY A 122 -2.00 -12.29 -17.81
CA GLY A 122 -1.84 -13.24 -16.70
C GLY A 122 -1.68 -12.59 -15.33
N THR A 123 -2.06 -11.32 -15.18
CA THR A 123 -1.93 -10.54 -13.94
C THR A 123 -3.20 -9.75 -13.67
N ALA A 124 -3.57 -9.62 -12.40
CA ALA A 124 -4.54 -8.66 -11.91
C ALA A 124 -3.80 -7.55 -11.14
N THR A 125 -4.17 -6.31 -11.41
CA THR A 125 -3.64 -5.13 -10.73
C THR A 125 -4.79 -4.35 -10.10
N LEU A 126 -4.69 -4.08 -8.80
CA LEU A 126 -5.58 -3.18 -8.07
C LEU A 126 -4.72 -2.08 -7.45
N ILE A 127 -4.99 -0.84 -7.86
CA ILE A 127 -4.41 0.35 -7.23
C ILE A 127 -5.42 0.91 -6.24
N THR A 128 -5.02 1.00 -4.99
CA THR A 128 -5.78 1.64 -3.92
C THR A 128 -5.08 2.92 -3.48
N GLU A 129 -5.88 3.94 -3.24
CA GLU A 129 -5.49 5.31 -2.91
C GLU A 129 -5.93 5.64 -1.49
N TYR A 130 -5.08 6.35 -0.74
CA TYR A 130 -5.32 6.61 0.68
C TYR A 130 -5.36 8.11 1.01
N ASP A 131 -6.20 8.51 1.97
CA ASP A 131 -6.23 9.88 2.53
C ASP A 131 -4.98 10.19 3.36
N THR A 132 -4.52 9.20 4.13
CA THR A 132 -3.30 9.25 4.92
C THR A 132 -2.42 8.02 4.64
N PRO A 133 -1.10 8.12 4.78
CA PRO A 133 -0.20 6.98 4.64
C PRO A 133 -0.51 5.80 5.58
N SER A 134 -0.92 6.08 6.82
CA SER A 134 -1.24 5.04 7.81
C SER A 134 -2.47 4.23 7.43
N ARG A 135 -3.39 4.81 6.64
CA ARG A 135 -4.63 4.17 6.21
C ARG A 135 -4.39 2.90 5.41
N LEU A 136 -3.26 2.82 4.71
CA LEU A 136 -2.84 1.61 4.01
C LEU A 136 -2.75 0.42 4.96
N VAL A 137 -2.09 0.60 6.11
CA VAL A 137 -1.90 -0.47 7.09
C VAL A 137 -3.23 -0.79 7.79
N GLU A 138 -4.01 0.24 8.13
CA GLU A 138 -5.34 0.07 8.75
C GLU A 138 -6.28 -0.73 7.85
N PHE A 139 -6.38 -0.36 6.57
CA PHE A 139 -7.24 -1.03 5.61
C PHE A 139 -6.79 -2.47 5.33
N ALA A 140 -5.47 -2.68 5.14
CA ALA A 140 -4.92 -4.02 4.94
C ALA A 140 -5.21 -4.94 6.14
N GLY A 141 -5.06 -4.42 7.36
CA GLY A 141 -5.42 -5.13 8.59
C GLY A 141 -6.90 -5.49 8.67
N GLU A 142 -7.79 -4.56 8.31
CA GLU A 142 -9.25 -4.79 8.33
C GLU A 142 -9.68 -5.89 7.36
N ILE A 143 -9.14 -5.88 6.13
CA ILE A 143 -9.53 -6.86 5.10
C ILE A 143 -8.74 -8.16 5.18
N GLY A 144 -7.71 -8.22 6.01
CA GLY A 144 -6.79 -9.36 6.12
C GLY A 144 -5.88 -9.53 4.92
N ASP A 145 -5.44 -8.43 4.30
CA ASP A 145 -4.49 -8.45 3.18
C ASP A 145 -3.05 -8.59 3.69
N TYR A 146 -2.55 -9.83 3.67
CA TYR A 146 -1.18 -10.15 4.08
C TYR A 146 -0.13 -9.89 2.98
N ASN A 147 -0.52 -9.40 1.81
CA ASN A 147 0.43 -9.00 0.77
C ASN A 147 1.03 -7.62 1.06
N VAL A 148 0.39 -6.82 1.91
CA VAL A 148 0.94 -5.58 2.45
C VAL A 148 1.90 -5.93 3.59
N PRO A 149 3.22 -5.73 3.41
CA PRO A 149 4.20 -6.20 4.40
C PRO A 149 4.47 -5.18 5.52
N PHE A 150 3.80 -4.02 5.47
CA PHE A 150 4.09 -2.90 6.36
C PHE A 150 3.24 -2.91 7.63
N THR A 151 3.87 -2.69 8.76
CA THR A 151 3.19 -2.50 10.07
C THR A 151 3.04 -1.04 10.45
N ALA A 152 3.80 -0.15 9.81
CA ALA A 152 3.67 1.29 9.92
C ALA A 152 4.12 1.95 8.62
N LEU A 153 3.42 3.01 8.22
CA LEU A 153 3.80 3.86 7.09
C LEU A 153 3.37 5.30 7.37
N GLU A 154 4.33 6.22 7.33
CA GLU A 154 4.12 7.66 7.49
C GLU A 154 4.89 8.41 6.40
N VAL A 155 4.31 9.51 5.92
CA VAL A 155 4.97 10.44 5.00
C VAL A 155 4.79 11.85 5.54
N GLY A 156 5.87 12.60 5.65
CA GLY A 156 5.86 13.96 6.17
C GLY A 156 7.07 14.76 5.70
N ARG A 157 7.27 15.94 6.28
CA ARG A 157 8.48 16.74 6.03
C ARG A 157 9.61 16.30 6.96
N VAL A 158 10.85 16.40 6.48
CA VAL A 158 12.05 16.20 7.32
C VAL A 158 12.03 17.11 8.55
N ALA A 159 11.48 18.33 8.45
CA ALA A 159 11.30 19.22 9.59
C ALA A 159 10.57 18.57 10.78
N SER A 160 9.53 17.77 10.49
CA SER A 160 8.71 17.09 11.49
C SER A 160 9.26 15.71 11.83
N ALA A 161 9.65 14.92 10.82
CA ALA A 161 10.13 13.55 11.00
C ALA A 161 11.56 13.46 11.52
N GLY A 162 12.35 14.52 11.31
CA GLY A 162 13.79 14.53 11.59
C GLY A 162 14.13 14.35 13.07
N GLN A 163 13.21 14.60 13.99
CA GLN A 163 13.43 14.30 15.41
C GLN A 163 13.75 12.82 15.62
N SER A 164 13.12 11.94 14.84
CA SER A 164 13.31 10.49 14.90
C SER A 164 14.59 9.98 14.22
N PHE A 165 15.38 10.88 13.60
CA PHE A 165 16.64 10.50 12.93
C PHE A 165 17.84 10.40 13.90
N GLU A 166 17.64 10.59 15.20
CA GLU A 166 18.74 10.52 16.17
C GLU A 166 19.32 9.09 16.21
N GLY A 167 20.65 8.99 16.10
CA GLY A 167 21.33 7.69 16.01
C GLY A 167 21.16 6.95 14.68
N ILE A 168 20.47 7.54 13.70
CA ILE A 168 20.29 6.94 12.36
C ILE A 168 21.44 7.37 11.45
N THR A 169 22.05 6.37 10.83
CA THR A 169 23.01 6.56 9.74
C THR A 169 22.27 6.47 8.41
N PHE A 170 22.50 7.44 7.53
CA PHE A 170 21.95 7.45 6.18
C PHE A 170 23.01 7.14 5.14
N LYS A 171 22.55 6.70 3.97
CA LYS A 171 23.35 6.54 2.76
C LYS A 171 22.77 7.39 1.65
N ASP A 172 23.62 8.08 0.89
CA ASP A 172 23.23 8.78 -0.33
C ASP A 172 23.03 7.81 -1.52
N GLU A 173 22.65 8.37 -2.67
CA GLU A 173 22.46 7.63 -3.94
C GLU A 173 23.72 6.88 -4.43
N LYS A 174 24.91 7.22 -3.91
CA LYS A 174 26.20 6.59 -4.24
C LYS A 174 26.65 5.60 -3.16
N GLY A 175 25.86 5.43 -2.10
CA GLY A 175 26.18 4.57 -0.96
C GLY A 175 27.14 5.20 0.06
N ASN A 176 27.46 6.49 -0.05
CA ASN A 176 28.28 7.17 0.94
C ASN A 176 27.46 7.43 2.20
N THR A 177 28.10 7.24 3.36
CA THR A 177 27.50 7.58 4.64
C THR A 177 27.26 9.08 4.78
N VAL A 178 26.04 9.44 5.20
CA VAL A 178 25.61 10.81 5.51
C VAL A 178 25.04 10.83 6.93
N ASP A 179 25.46 11.81 7.72
CA ASP A 179 24.97 11.96 9.08
C ASP A 179 23.56 12.58 9.11
N ALA A 180 22.82 12.31 10.19
CA ALA A 180 21.46 12.81 10.35
C ALA A 180 21.33 14.34 10.39
N GLN A 181 22.37 15.10 10.78
CA GLN A 181 22.29 16.57 10.79
C GLN A 181 22.29 17.11 9.35
N THR A 182 23.14 16.55 8.48
CA THR A 182 23.14 16.88 7.05
C THR A 182 21.78 16.59 6.41
N VAL A 183 21.17 15.44 6.73
CA VAL A 183 19.82 15.10 6.23
C VAL A 183 18.78 16.10 6.75
N ARG A 184 18.81 16.45 8.04
CA ARG A 184 17.89 17.41 8.68
C ARG A 184 17.97 18.82 8.11
N ALA A 185 19.11 19.21 7.53
CA ALA A 185 19.24 20.50 6.86
C ALA A 185 18.28 20.64 5.65
N GLY A 186 17.86 19.51 5.05
CA GLY A 186 16.81 19.45 4.03
C GLY A 186 15.40 19.47 4.61
N ASN A 187 15.09 20.38 5.54
CA ASN A 187 13.84 20.40 6.32
C ASN A 187 12.54 20.34 5.48
N GLU A 188 12.52 20.98 4.30
CA GLU A 188 11.37 20.98 3.37
C GLU A 188 11.26 19.69 2.55
N LYS A 189 12.25 18.80 2.58
CA LYS A 189 12.20 17.54 1.85
C LYS A 189 11.16 16.59 2.45
N LEU A 190 10.61 15.71 1.62
CA LEU A 190 9.73 14.65 2.10
C LEU A 190 10.57 13.56 2.77
N ALA A 191 10.05 13.05 3.88
CA ALA A 191 10.56 11.90 4.61
C ALA A 191 9.47 10.84 4.70
N VAL A 192 9.82 9.60 4.40
CA VAL A 192 8.99 8.41 4.53
C VAL A 192 9.56 7.61 5.70
N LYS A 193 8.67 7.19 6.60
CA LYS A 193 8.96 6.24 7.67
C LYS A 193 8.16 4.98 7.38
N ALA A 194 8.81 3.82 7.38
CA ALA A 194 8.17 2.54 7.13
C ALA A 194 8.73 1.45 8.04
N GLU A 195 7.86 0.56 8.51
CA GLU A 195 8.25 -0.64 9.27
C GLU A 195 7.73 -1.88 8.54
N GLY A 196 8.59 -2.89 8.39
CA GLY A 196 8.36 -4.06 7.55
C GLY A 196 9.07 -3.97 6.20
N GLN A 197 9.35 -5.13 5.60
CA GLN A 197 10.09 -5.25 4.35
C GLN A 197 9.16 -5.19 3.14
N GLY A 198 9.28 -4.16 2.32
CA GLY A 198 8.53 -4.03 1.07
C GLY A 198 9.19 -3.07 0.11
N ILE A 199 8.58 -2.96 -1.08
CA ILE A 199 9.04 -2.05 -2.13
C ILE A 199 8.27 -0.74 -2.04
N ILE A 200 9.02 0.37 -2.03
CA ILE A 200 8.49 1.73 -2.13
C ILE A 200 9.02 2.36 -3.41
N LYS A 201 8.11 2.84 -4.25
CA LYS A 201 8.37 3.55 -5.50
C LYS A 201 7.92 5.00 -5.35
N THR A 202 8.74 5.95 -5.80
CA THR A 202 8.51 7.37 -5.57
C THR A 202 8.58 8.17 -6.86
N GLU A 203 7.74 9.18 -7.03
CA GLU A 203 7.87 10.09 -8.19
C GLU A 203 9.08 11.01 -8.08
N ASN A 204 9.32 11.54 -6.86
CA ASN A 204 10.53 12.27 -6.51
C ASN A 204 11.71 11.29 -6.45
N ALA A 205 12.91 11.74 -6.81
CA ALA A 205 14.10 10.90 -6.65
C ALA A 205 14.45 10.75 -5.17
N ILE A 206 14.98 9.59 -4.80
CA ILE A 206 15.44 9.29 -3.45
C ILE A 206 16.81 9.96 -3.24
N LEU A 207 16.93 10.74 -2.16
CA LEU A 207 18.17 11.37 -1.74
C LEU A 207 18.95 10.50 -0.76
N TYR A 208 18.25 10.03 0.27
CA TYR A 208 18.86 9.31 1.37
C TYR A 208 17.99 8.13 1.79
N ILE A 209 18.64 7.05 2.19
CA ILE A 209 18.01 5.89 2.83
C ILE A 209 18.73 5.58 4.14
N SER A 210 18.00 5.19 5.17
CA SER A 210 18.60 4.68 6.41
C SER A 210 19.30 3.35 6.18
N ASP A 211 20.19 2.98 7.10
CA ASP A 211 20.77 1.63 7.11
C ASP A 211 19.71 0.52 7.11
N GLY A 212 20.05 -0.60 6.47
CA GLY A 212 19.16 -1.74 6.26
C GLY A 212 18.30 -1.66 4.99
N CYS A 213 18.03 -0.45 4.48
CA CYS A 213 17.37 -0.26 3.19
C CYS A 213 18.32 -0.59 2.01
N THR A 214 17.75 -0.99 0.89
CA THR A 214 18.47 -1.22 -0.38
C THR A 214 17.89 -0.35 -1.49
N LEU A 215 18.70 0.57 -2.02
CA LEU A 215 18.33 1.38 -3.18
C LEU A 215 18.42 0.52 -4.44
N GLN A 216 17.31 0.32 -5.14
CA GLN A 216 17.27 -0.46 -6.39
C GLN A 216 17.53 0.44 -7.60
N ASP A 217 16.98 1.66 -7.57
CA ASP A 217 17.24 2.72 -8.53
C ASP A 217 16.94 4.09 -7.88
N SER A 218 17.08 5.18 -8.65
CA SER A 218 16.87 6.55 -8.14
C SER A 218 15.49 6.85 -7.56
N LYS A 219 14.51 5.95 -7.72
CA LYS A 219 13.10 6.11 -7.33
C LYS A 219 12.51 4.86 -6.70
N THR A 220 13.28 3.80 -6.52
CA THR A 220 12.82 2.53 -5.96
C THR A 220 13.74 2.08 -4.84
N VAL A 221 13.15 1.76 -3.69
CA VAL A 221 13.85 1.28 -2.51
C VAL A 221 13.12 0.08 -1.91
N GLN A 222 13.89 -0.90 -1.47
CA GLN A 222 13.42 -1.97 -0.60
C GLN A 222 13.74 -1.58 0.85
N THR A 223 12.73 -1.56 1.70
CA THR A 223 12.88 -1.25 3.13
C THR A 223 13.59 -2.38 3.90
N ALA A 224 14.13 -2.04 5.06
CA ALA A 224 14.78 -3.01 5.94
C ALA A 224 13.82 -4.10 6.42
N GLN A 225 14.36 -5.28 6.70
CA GLN A 225 13.58 -6.39 7.26
C GLN A 225 13.14 -6.16 8.70
N GLU A 226 14.01 -5.53 9.50
CA GLU A 226 13.77 -5.24 10.90
C GLU A 226 13.99 -3.76 11.19
N GLY A 227 13.29 -3.26 12.19
CA GLY A 227 13.35 -1.86 12.61
C GLY A 227 12.62 -0.91 11.66
N THR A 228 12.92 0.38 11.83
CA THR A 228 12.27 1.47 11.10
C THR A 228 13.16 1.94 9.96
N SER A 229 12.62 1.92 8.75
CA SER A 229 13.23 2.47 7.55
C SER A 229 12.87 3.95 7.41
N TYR A 230 13.87 4.78 7.10
CA TYR A 230 13.68 6.18 6.74
C TYR A 230 14.18 6.43 5.31
N ILE A 231 13.35 7.09 4.49
CA ILE A 231 13.67 7.44 3.11
C ILE A 231 13.40 8.93 2.93
N VAL A 232 14.39 9.68 2.44
CA VAL A 232 14.25 11.12 2.18
C VAL A 232 14.27 11.37 0.68
N LEU A 233 13.32 12.17 0.20
CA LEU A 233 13.08 12.42 -1.23
C LEU A 233 13.53 13.84 -1.64
N LYS A 234 13.90 14.02 -2.91
CA LYS A 234 14.22 15.32 -3.52
C LYS A 234 13.04 16.29 -3.47
#